data_AF-A0A5B8W2I8-F1
#
_entry.id   AF-A0A5B8W2I8-F1
#
_cell.length_a   1.000
_cell.length_b   1.000
_cell.length_c   1.000
_cell.angle_alpha   90.00
_cell.angle_beta   90.00
_cell.angle_gamma   90.00
#
_symmetry.space_group_name_H-M   'P 1'
#
loop_
_entity.id
_entity.type
_entity.pdbx_description
1 polymer ?
#
loop_
_entity_poly.entity_id
_entity_poly.type
_entity_poly.pdbx_seq_one_letter_code
_entity_poly.pdbx_strand_id
1 'polypeptide(L)' 'MAEISISNKDWERVKIKVQRKYNNLSDEQLKYTEGQEEALITKLMELVNRNREYVVFTLKKALVNIDNNRL' A
#
# COMPACT_ATOMS: atom_id res chain seq x y z
N MET A 1 9.96 5.95 -12.96
CA MET A 1 9.85 4.49 -12.75
C MET A 1 9.32 4.31 -11.34
N ALA A 2 8.27 3.51 -11.16
CA ALA A 2 7.78 3.21 -9.82
C ALA A 2 8.85 2.48 -9.02
N GLU A 3 9.09 2.91 -7.79
CA GLU A 3 10.09 2.32 -6.87
C GLU A 3 9.69 0.93 -6.36
N ILE A 4 8.46 0.51 -6.68
CA ILE A 4 7.81 -0.77 -6.38
C ILE A 4 6.92 -1.16 -7.55
N SER A 5 6.69 -2.46 -7.69
CA SER A 5 5.64 -3.02 -8.55
C SER A 5 4.71 -3.84 -7.67
N ILE A 6 3.41 -3.62 -7.81
CA ILE A 6 2.39 -4.32 -7.03
C ILE A 6 1.38 -4.91 -8.01
N SER A 7 1.28 -6.24 -8.07
CA SER A 7 0.24 -6.88 -8.87
C SER A 7 -1.13 -6.67 -8.22
N ASN A 8 -2.21 -6.68 -9.01
CA ASN A 8 -3.57 -6.60 -8.45
C ASN A 8 -3.85 -7.71 -7.42
N LYS A 9 -3.30 -8.91 -7.64
CA LYS A 9 -3.43 -10.05 -6.72
C LYS A 9 -2.73 -9.80 -5.39
N ASP A 10 -1.53 -9.22 -5.43
CA ASP A 10 -0.78 -8.92 -4.21
C ASP A 10 -1.41 -7.75 -3.45
N TRP A 11 -1.95 -6.78 -4.19
CA TRP A 11 -2.63 -5.63 -3.60
C TRP A 11 -3.79 -6.04 -2.69
N GLU A 12 -4.62 -7.01 -3.08
CA GLU A 12 -5.72 -7.48 -2.23
C GLU A 12 -5.25 -7.88 -0.82
N ARG A 13 -4.07 -8.50 -0.71
CA ARG A 13 -3.50 -8.89 0.59
C ARG A 13 -2.79 -7.72 1.28
N VAL A 14 -2.05 -6.91 0.53
CA VAL A 14 -1.35 -5.72 1.06
C VAL A 14 -2.35 -4.71 1.61
N LYS A 15 -3.46 -4.49 0.90
CA LYS A 15 -4.57 -3.60 1.28
C LYS A 15 -5.10 -3.94 2.67
N ILE A 16 -5.34 -5.22 2.96
CA ILE A 16 -5.78 -5.67 4.29
C ILE A 16 -4.75 -5.28 5.37
N LYS A 17 -3.45 -5.43 5.10
CA LYS A 17 -2.39 -5.02 6.04
C LYS A 17 -2.35 -3.51 6.22
N VAL A 18 -2.53 -2.75 5.15
CA VAL A 18 -2.61 -1.28 5.19
C VAL A 18 -3.83 -0.83 6.02
N GLN A 19 -5.00 -1.45 5.83
CA GLN A 19 -6.20 -1.16 6.63
C GLN A 19 -6.03 -1.49 8.10
N ARG A 20 -5.38 -2.62 8.45
CA ARG A 20 -5.05 -2.96 9.85
C ARG A 20 -4.11 -1.95 10.51
N LYS A 21 -3.18 -1.38 9.73
CA LYS A 21 -2.26 -0.36 10.22
C LYS A 21 -2.94 1.01 10.35
N TYR A 22 -3.85 1.32 9.43
CA TYR A 22 -4.59 2.58 9.39
C TYR A 22 -6.08 2.28 9.39
N ASN A 23 -6.64 2.11 10.59
CA ASN A 23 -8.05 1.75 10.82
C ASN A 23 -9.06 2.73 10.18
N ASN A 24 -8.60 3.90 9.73
CA ASN A 24 -9.44 4.97 9.17
C ASN A 24 -9.51 4.92 7.62
N LEU A 25 -8.77 4.03 6.96
CA LEU A 25 -8.74 3.97 5.49
C LEU A 25 -9.84 3.04 4.96
N SER A 26 -10.67 3.58 4.08
CA SER A 26 -11.74 2.82 3.43
C SER A 26 -11.26 2.06 2.19
N ASP A 27 -12.03 1.04 1.80
CA ASP A 27 -11.78 0.28 0.57
C ASP A 27 -11.74 1.17 -0.68
N GLU A 28 -12.58 2.20 -0.70
CA GLU A 28 -12.67 3.15 -1.82
C GLU A 28 -11.44 4.05 -1.92
N GLN A 29 -10.91 4.48 -0.77
CA GLN A 29 -9.66 5.22 -0.71
C GLN A 29 -8.46 4.37 -1.16
N LEU A 30 -8.54 3.05 -0.98
CA LEU A 30 -7.49 2.09 -1.33
C LEU A 30 -7.71 1.39 -2.69
N LYS A 31 -8.58 1.94 -3.56
CA LYS A 31 -8.69 1.49 -4.95
C LYS A 31 -7.33 1.67 -5.66
N TYR A 32 -6.90 0.60 -6.32
CA TYR A 32 -5.63 0.52 -7.02
C TYR A 32 -5.81 -0.35 -8.27
N THR A 33 -5.01 -0.06 -9.29
CA THR A 33 -4.88 -0.90 -10.48
C THR A 33 -3.39 -0.98 -10.82
N GLU A 34 -2.94 -2.18 -11.14
CA GLU A 34 -1.57 -2.46 -11.57
C GLU A 34 -1.09 -1.48 -12.67
N GLY A 35 0.12 -0.94 -12.49
CA GLY A 35 0.66 0.14 -13.32
C GLY A 35 0.35 1.56 -12.82
N GLN A 36 -0.43 1.71 -11.75
CA GLN A 36 -0.73 3.00 -11.09
C GLN A 36 -0.05 3.15 -9.72
N GLU A 37 1.10 2.53 -9.51
CA GLU A 37 1.81 2.52 -8.22
C GLU A 37 2.15 3.94 -7.74
N GLU A 38 2.56 4.82 -8.65
CA GLU A 38 2.86 6.22 -8.34
C GLU A 38 1.64 6.99 -7.81
N ALA A 39 0.48 6.78 -8.42
CA ALA A 39 -0.77 7.38 -7.98
C ALA A 39 -1.19 6.84 -6.60
N LEU A 40 -1.03 5.54 -6.38
CA LEU A 40 -1.29 4.91 -5.09
C LEU A 40 -0.39 5.47 -3.99
N ILE A 41 0.92 5.57 -4.24
CA ILE A 41 1.89 6.12 -3.28
C ILE A 41 1.51 7.55 -2.92
N THR A 42 1.25 8.40 -3.92
CA THR A 42 0.89 9.81 -3.72
C THR A 42 -0.40 9.93 -2.90
N LYS A 43 -1.44 9.17 -3.26
CA LYS A 43 -2.71 9.13 -2.52
C LYS A 43 -2.52 8.67 -1.07
N LEU A 44 -1.71 7.62 -0.85
CA LEU A 44 -1.41 7.14 0.49
C LEU A 44 -0.64 8.15 1.33
N MET A 45 0.30 8.89 0.74
CA MET A 45 1.03 9.97 1.44
C MET A 45 0.07 11.00 2.04
N GLU A 46 -0.93 11.42 1.25
CA GLU A 46 -1.97 12.35 1.69
C GLU A 46 -2.87 11.72 2.76
N LEU A 47 -3.36 10.51 2.52
CA LEU A 47 -4.31 9.83 3.41
C LEU A 47 -3.72 9.50 4.78
N VAL A 48 -2.44 9.12 4.85
CA VAL A 48 -1.78 8.74 6.11
C VAL A 48 -0.93 9.86 6.70
N ASN A 49 -0.87 11.02 6.03
CA ASN A 49 -0.03 12.16 6.37
C ASN A 49 1.43 11.75 6.66
N ARG A 50 2.06 11.12 5.66
CA ARG A 50 3.44 10.62 5.71
C ARG A 50 4.17 10.92 4.41
N ASN A 51 5.50 10.98 4.50
CA ASN A 51 6.34 11.17 3.33
C ASN A 51 6.36 9.92 2.43
N ARG A 52 6.82 10.12 1.19
CA ARG A 52 6.91 9.09 0.16
C ARG A 52 7.70 7.88 0.63
N GLU A 53 8.87 8.12 1.21
CA GLU A 53 9.77 7.08 1.69
C GLU A 53 9.10 6.13 2.69
N TYR A 54 8.33 6.67 3.64
CA TYR A 54 7.62 5.87 4.63
C TYR A 54 6.49 5.03 4.00
N VAL A 55 5.78 5.59 3.03
CA VAL A 55 4.72 4.88 2.30
C VAL A 55 5.33 3.74 1.47
N VAL A 56 6.36 4.03 0.68
CA VAL A 56 7.08 3.05 -0.13
C VAL A 56 7.67 1.96 0.76
N PHE A 57 8.32 2.32 1.87
CA PHE A 57 8.82 1.36 2.85
C PHE A 57 7.71 0.46 3.41
N THR A 58 6.57 1.04 3.78
CA THR A 58 5.42 0.29 4.31
C THR A 58 4.88 -0.70 3.28
N LEU A 59 4.75 -0.29 2.02
CA LEU A 59 4.28 -1.14 0.93
C LEU A 59 5.29 -2.26 0.63
N LYS A 60 6.59 -1.96 0.55
CA LYS A 60 7.66 -2.97 0.39
C LYS A 60 7.63 -3.98 1.52
N LYS A 61 7.53 -3.52 2.77
CA LYS A 61 7.46 -4.40 3.94
C LYS A 61 6.23 -5.30 3.90
N ALA A 62 5.08 -4.78 3.48
CA ALA A 62 3.84 -5.55 3.35
C ALA A 62 3.92 -6.61 2.25
N LEU A 63 4.53 -6.28 1.11
CA LEU A 63 4.79 -7.20 -0.01
C LEU A 63 5.74 -8.35 0.39
N VAL A 64 6.85 -8.04 1.05
CA VAL A 64 7.80 -9.08 1.51
C VAL A 64 7.15 -10.02 2.51
N ASN A 65 6.24 -9.51 3.36
CA ASN A 65 5.54 -10.29 4.37
C ASN A 65 4.11 -10.67 3.94
N ILE A 66 3.84 -10.80 2.64
CA ILE A 66 2.47 -10.99 2.13
C ILE A 66 1.84 -12.29 2.63
N ASP A 67 2.64 -13.35 2.78
CA ASP A 67 2.22 -14.66 3.27
C ASP A 67 2.34 -14.81 4.80
N ASN A 68 2.92 -13.82 5.48
CA ASN A 68 3.17 -13.89 6.92
C ASN A 68 2.31 -12.88 7.67
N ASN A 69 1.55 -13.33 8.68
CA ASN A 69 0.61 -12.47 9.41
C ASN A 69 1.29 -11.51 10.41
N ARG A 70 2.63 -11.47 10.45
CA ARG A 70 3.41 -10.59 11.32
C ARG A 70 3.60 -9.23 10.65
N LEU A 71 3.26 -8.15 11.37
CA LEU A 71 3.48 -6.75 10.98
C LEU A 71 4.63 -6.17 11.81
#